data_AF-A0A922CI15-F1
#
_entry.id   AF-A0A922CI15-F1
#
_cell.length_a   1.000
_cell.length_b   1.000
_cell.length_c   1.000
_cell.angle_alpha   90.00
_cell.angle_beta   90.00
_cell.angle_gamma   90.00
#
_symmetry.space_group_name_H-M   'P 1'
#
loop_
_entity.id
_entity.type
_entity.pdbx_description
1 polymer ?
#
loop_
_entity_poly.entity_id
_entity_poly.type
_entity_poly.pdbx_seq_one_letter_code
_entity_poly.pdbx_strand_id
1 'polypeptide(L)'
;MINVDNWTSCEEFLNNTSFNASSLLDIDWQIFFFWNWMKEESYHMRFSVPTPSLLARFRQELDADIKPPVNWSEADLFMESSIDFSALLVKAGHSGLYRLISSMAFEYKDIPSPIFAFKVVEPGYLGILNCKFRLCYALAPVDKMPHYDHLEEAAKTLNFWGEYNRTFVYIKPNPLPPPKDDFQDDDDDQQVEIMGKMQFL
;
A
#
# COMPACT_ATOMS: atom_id res chain seq x y z
N MET A 1 -25.51 7.05 -8.54
CA MET A 1 -24.48 6.80 -9.56
C MET A 1 -23.35 7.75 -9.28
N ILE A 2 -22.17 7.22 -8.99
CA ILE A 2 -20.93 8.02 -8.90
C ILE A 2 -20.66 8.53 -10.33
N ASN A 3 -20.40 9.83 -10.52
CA ASN A 3 -20.06 10.37 -11.84
C ASN A 3 -18.58 10.12 -12.09
N VAL A 4 -18.30 9.14 -12.94
CA VAL A 4 -16.98 8.56 -13.15
C VAL A 4 -16.19 9.34 -14.22
N ASP A 5 -16.76 10.33 -14.90
CA ASP A 5 -16.12 10.97 -16.07
C ASP A 5 -15.11 12.07 -15.73
N ASN A 6 -14.92 12.42 -14.45
CA ASN A 6 -14.04 13.52 -14.06
C ASN A 6 -12.65 13.10 -13.55
N TRP A 7 -12.38 11.80 -13.35
CA TRP A 7 -11.15 11.35 -12.66
C TRP A 7 -9.96 11.31 -13.62
N THR A 8 -8.76 11.59 -13.11
CA THR A 8 -7.52 11.56 -13.90
C THR A 8 -7.26 10.18 -14.49
N SER A 9 -7.06 10.10 -15.81
CA SER A 9 -6.65 8.88 -16.51
C SER A 9 -5.15 8.62 -16.38
N CYS A 10 -4.70 7.39 -16.71
CA CYS A 10 -3.26 7.11 -16.76
C CYS A 10 -2.55 7.92 -17.86
N GLU A 11 -3.21 8.16 -18.99
CA GLU A 11 -2.65 8.98 -20.08
C GLU A 11 -2.46 10.43 -19.63
N GLU A 12 -3.45 11.01 -18.93
CA GLU A 12 -3.37 12.36 -18.38
C GLU A 12 -2.31 12.47 -17.28
N PHE A 13 -2.25 11.46 -16.41
CA PHE A 13 -1.31 11.40 -15.29
C PHE A 13 0.14 11.41 -15.77
N LEU A 14 0.45 10.64 -16.81
CA LEU A 14 1.78 10.52 -17.41
C LEU A 14 2.10 11.62 -18.42
N ASN A 15 1.15 12.50 -18.74
CA ASN A 15 1.35 13.52 -19.76
C ASN A 15 2.56 14.41 -19.43
N ASN A 16 3.41 14.64 -20.44
CA ASN A 16 4.65 15.42 -20.35
C ASN A 16 5.66 14.92 -19.30
N THR A 17 5.63 13.63 -18.95
CA THR A 17 6.56 13.06 -17.97
C THR A 17 7.34 11.89 -18.57
N SER A 18 8.61 11.78 -18.19
CA SER A 18 9.43 10.60 -18.40
C SER A 18 9.67 9.92 -17.07
N PHE A 19 9.47 8.61 -17.00
CA PHE A 19 9.71 7.84 -15.79
C PHE A 19 11.06 7.13 -15.86
N ASN A 20 11.86 7.24 -14.80
CA ASN A 20 13.11 6.53 -14.61
C ASN A 20 12.99 5.56 -13.45
N ALA A 21 12.96 4.25 -13.72
CA ALA A 21 12.82 3.21 -12.70
C ALA A 21 13.92 3.25 -11.64
N SER A 22 15.14 3.65 -12.01
CA SER A 22 16.27 3.75 -11.08
C SER A 22 16.07 4.78 -9.99
N SER A 23 15.16 5.76 -10.16
CA SER A 23 14.85 6.74 -9.12
C SER A 23 14.01 6.17 -7.98
N LEU A 24 13.53 4.92 -8.08
CA LEU A 24 12.75 4.26 -7.03
C LEU A 24 13.57 3.34 -6.14
N LEU A 25 14.75 2.92 -6.62
CA LEU A 25 15.56 1.88 -6.00
C LEU A 25 16.17 2.37 -4.68
N ASP A 26 16.31 1.44 -3.73
CA ASP A 26 16.96 1.66 -2.44
C ASP A 26 16.36 2.80 -1.59
N ILE A 27 15.10 3.14 -1.83
CA ILE A 27 14.33 4.14 -1.09
C ILE A 27 13.17 3.45 -0.38
N ASP A 28 12.96 3.83 0.88
CA ASP A 28 11.77 3.45 1.64
C ASP A 28 10.66 4.46 1.38
N TRP A 29 9.64 4.06 0.62
CA TRP A 29 8.54 4.92 0.22
C TRP A 29 7.37 4.74 1.17
N GLN A 30 6.82 5.83 1.69
CA GLN A 30 5.63 5.80 2.54
C GLN A 30 4.47 6.54 1.89
N ILE A 31 3.29 5.90 1.90
CA ILE A 31 2.05 6.52 1.42
C ILE A 31 1.67 7.69 2.33
N PHE A 32 1.56 8.89 1.78
CA PHE A 32 1.09 10.06 2.52
C PHE A 32 -0.30 10.55 2.07
N PHE A 33 -0.73 10.15 0.87
CA PHE A 33 -2.05 10.48 0.36
C PHE A 33 -2.54 9.38 -0.56
N PHE A 34 -3.83 9.11 -0.56
CA PHE A 34 -4.44 8.14 -1.47
C PHE A 34 -5.90 8.47 -1.76
N TRP A 35 -6.38 7.97 -2.89
CA TRP A 35 -7.79 7.93 -3.24
C TRP A 35 -8.21 6.45 -3.33
N ASN A 36 -9.06 6.01 -2.42
CA ASN A 36 -9.55 4.64 -2.43
C ASN A 36 -10.96 4.63 -1.88
N TRP A 37 -11.85 3.92 -2.56
CA TRP A 37 -13.20 3.67 -2.07
C TRP A 37 -13.16 2.77 -0.84
N MET A 38 -12.19 1.86 -0.77
CA MET A 38 -11.90 1.04 0.41
C MET A 38 -11.07 1.82 1.42
N LYS A 39 -11.25 1.51 2.71
CA LYS A 39 -10.34 2.01 3.75
C LYS A 39 -8.97 1.38 3.51
N GLU A 40 -7.96 2.22 3.37
CA GLU A 40 -6.56 1.82 3.23
C GLU A 40 -5.78 2.35 4.45
N GLU A 41 -4.72 1.65 4.80
CA GLU A 41 -3.74 2.11 5.79
C GLU A 41 -2.46 2.56 5.08
N SER A 42 -1.71 3.47 5.70
CA SER A 42 -0.39 3.83 5.18
C SER A 42 0.59 2.70 5.51
N TYR A 43 1.28 2.20 4.50
CA TYR A 43 2.36 1.22 4.63
C TYR A 43 3.58 1.64 3.81
N HIS A 44 4.68 0.93 4.02
CA HIS A 44 5.94 1.18 3.32
C HIS A 44 6.02 0.34 2.06
N MET A 45 6.67 0.87 1.03
CA MET A 45 6.98 0.18 -0.21
C MET A 45 8.46 0.34 -0.55
N ARG A 46 9.08 -0.73 -1.02
CA ARG A 46 10.46 -0.75 -1.52
C ARG A 46 10.50 -1.34 -2.92
N PHE A 47 11.37 -0.76 -3.74
CA PHE A 47 11.60 -1.22 -5.10
C PHE A 47 13.03 -1.72 -5.24
N SER A 48 13.18 -2.84 -5.94
CA SER A 48 14.47 -3.45 -6.24
C SER A 48 14.52 -3.91 -7.69
N VAL A 49 15.73 -4.19 -8.20
CA VAL A 49 15.90 -4.85 -9.49
C VAL A 49 15.58 -6.34 -9.31
N PRO A 50 14.70 -6.94 -10.13
CA PRO A 50 14.37 -8.35 -9.98
C PRO A 50 15.58 -9.23 -10.26
N THR A 51 15.89 -10.15 -9.34
CA THR A 51 17.01 -11.08 -9.51
C THR A 51 16.68 -12.15 -10.58
N PRO A 52 17.69 -12.73 -11.26
CA PRO A 52 17.45 -13.79 -12.23
C PRO A 52 16.66 -14.99 -11.67
N SER A 53 16.94 -15.38 -10.41
CA SER A 53 16.23 -16.48 -9.75
C SER A 53 14.77 -16.14 -9.45
N LEU A 54 14.48 -14.88 -9.10
CA LEU A 54 13.11 -14.40 -8.90
C LEU A 54 12.33 -14.44 -10.21
N LEU A 55 12.91 -13.94 -11.30
CA LEU A 55 12.29 -13.98 -12.63
C LEU A 55 12.03 -15.43 -13.09
N ALA A 56 12.99 -16.34 -12.86
CA ALA A 56 12.83 -17.74 -13.17
C ALA A 56 11.63 -18.36 -12.43
N ARG A 57 11.46 -18.04 -11.14
CA ARG A 57 10.32 -18.49 -10.34
C ARG A 57 8.99 -17.96 -10.89
N PHE A 58 8.88 -16.65 -11.10
CA PHE A 58 7.65 -16.04 -11.66
C PHE A 58 7.25 -16.69 -12.99
N ARG A 59 8.23 -16.90 -13.87
CA ARG A 59 8.00 -17.56 -15.15
C ARG A 59 7.57 -19.02 -14.97
N GLN A 60 8.27 -19.80 -14.15
CA GLN A 60 7.95 -21.20 -13.93
C GLN A 60 6.52 -21.40 -13.40
N GLU A 61 6.11 -20.57 -12.45
CA GLU A 61 4.80 -20.71 -11.80
C GLU A 61 3.64 -20.16 -12.64
N LEU A 62 3.86 -19.10 -13.43
CA LEU A 62 2.75 -18.32 -14.02
C LEU A 62 2.67 -18.32 -15.55
N ASP A 63 3.71 -18.71 -16.29
CA ASP A 63 3.77 -18.51 -17.75
C ASP A 63 2.63 -19.19 -18.53
N ALA A 64 2.15 -20.33 -18.04
CA ALA A 64 1.04 -21.06 -18.67
C ALA A 64 -0.35 -20.46 -18.38
N ASP A 65 -0.50 -19.81 -17.22
CA ASP A 65 -1.81 -19.39 -16.70
C ASP A 65 -2.07 -17.90 -16.89
N ILE A 66 -1.02 -17.08 -16.94
CA ILE A 66 -1.14 -15.63 -16.98
C ILE A 66 -1.66 -15.14 -18.34
N LYS A 67 -2.75 -14.36 -18.31
CA LYS A 67 -3.39 -13.81 -19.52
C LYS A 67 -3.59 -12.29 -19.40
N PRO A 68 -3.19 -11.49 -20.41
CA PRO A 68 -2.42 -11.91 -21.60
C PRO A 68 -1.02 -12.44 -21.23
N PRO A 69 -0.30 -13.11 -22.16
CA PRO A 69 1.07 -13.55 -21.93
C PRO A 69 1.98 -12.40 -21.50
N VAL A 70 2.97 -12.70 -20.67
CA VAL A 70 3.92 -11.72 -20.12
C VAL A 70 5.22 -11.80 -20.89
N ASN A 71 5.75 -10.65 -21.34
CA ASN A 71 7.10 -10.61 -21.84
C ASN A 71 8.08 -10.46 -20.65
N TRP A 72 8.61 -11.58 -20.17
CA TRP A 72 9.50 -11.61 -19.01
C TRP A 72 10.80 -10.81 -19.18
N SER A 73 11.22 -10.53 -20.43
CA SER A 73 12.40 -9.68 -20.67
C SER A 73 12.16 -8.21 -20.34
N GLU A 74 10.89 -7.80 -20.21
CA GLU A 74 10.49 -6.43 -19.86
C GLU A 74 10.27 -6.25 -18.35
N ALA A 75 10.64 -7.25 -17.54
CA ALA A 75 10.62 -7.14 -16.09
C ALA A 75 11.70 -6.16 -15.62
N ASP A 76 11.30 -5.15 -14.85
CA ASP A 76 12.14 -3.97 -14.59
C ASP A 76 12.32 -3.71 -13.10
N LEU A 77 11.23 -3.87 -12.33
CA LEU A 77 11.20 -3.63 -10.90
C LEU A 77 10.51 -4.79 -10.18
N PHE A 78 10.98 -5.08 -8.98
CA PHE A 78 10.26 -5.87 -7.99
C PHE A 78 9.86 -4.95 -6.84
N MET A 79 8.59 -5.01 -6.46
CA MET A 79 8.01 -4.19 -5.39
C MET A 79 7.67 -5.08 -4.21
N GLU A 80 8.04 -4.63 -3.02
CA GLU A 80 7.67 -5.25 -1.74
C GLU A 80 7.05 -4.19 -0.84
N SER A 81 6.13 -4.60 0.01
CA SER A 81 5.48 -3.71 0.98
C SER A 81 5.55 -4.27 2.38
N SER A 82 5.37 -3.42 3.39
CA SER A 82 5.34 -3.83 4.80
C SER A 82 4.06 -4.57 5.22
N ILE A 83 3.14 -4.81 4.30
CA ILE A 83 1.89 -5.58 4.52
C ILE A 83 1.92 -6.94 3.81
N ASP A 84 3.12 -7.48 3.61
CA ASP A 84 3.38 -8.77 2.96
C ASP A 84 2.85 -8.88 1.51
N PHE A 85 2.55 -7.75 0.87
CA PHE A 85 2.27 -7.71 -0.57
C PHE A 85 3.57 -7.52 -1.35
N SER A 86 3.78 -8.35 -2.37
CA SER A 86 4.90 -8.22 -3.30
C SER A 86 4.47 -8.47 -4.73
N ALA A 87 5.14 -7.83 -5.68
CA ALA A 87 4.79 -7.95 -7.08
C ALA A 87 5.96 -7.67 -8.02
N LEU A 88 5.99 -8.38 -9.14
CA LEU A 88 6.85 -8.08 -10.28
C LEU A 88 6.18 -7.02 -11.17
N LEU A 89 6.92 -5.97 -11.49
CA LEU A 89 6.48 -4.90 -12.39
C LEU A 89 7.15 -5.08 -13.76
N VAL A 90 6.32 -5.31 -14.77
CA VAL A 90 6.74 -5.53 -16.17
C VAL A 90 6.30 -4.35 -17.02
N LYS A 91 7.19 -3.79 -17.85
CA LYS A 91 6.86 -2.61 -18.69
C LYS A 91 5.66 -2.89 -19.60
N ALA A 92 4.77 -1.91 -19.71
CA ALA A 92 3.52 -2.01 -20.44
C ALA A 92 3.35 -0.87 -21.45
N GLY A 93 4.17 -0.87 -22.49
CA GLY A 93 4.08 0.08 -23.61
C GLY A 93 4.82 1.38 -23.36
N HIS A 94 4.20 2.34 -22.68
CA HIS A 94 4.76 3.68 -22.47
C HIS A 94 5.63 3.77 -21.21
N SER A 95 6.56 4.73 -21.19
CA SER A 95 7.37 5.03 -19.99
C SER A 95 6.45 5.31 -18.80
N GLY A 96 6.73 4.65 -17.67
CA GLY A 96 5.92 4.76 -16.45
C GLY A 96 4.74 3.80 -16.38
N LEU A 97 4.37 3.10 -17.46
CA LEU A 97 3.33 2.06 -17.39
C LEU A 97 3.93 0.70 -17.06
N TYR A 98 3.39 0.08 -16.02
CA TYR A 98 3.77 -1.25 -15.57
C TYR A 98 2.56 -2.14 -15.40
N ARG A 99 2.63 -3.34 -15.94
CA ARG A 99 1.75 -4.44 -15.56
C ARG A 99 2.27 -5.02 -14.24
N LEU A 100 1.40 -5.04 -13.24
CA LEU A 100 1.70 -5.61 -11.94
C LEU A 100 1.34 -7.09 -11.92
N ILE A 101 2.29 -7.94 -11.56
CA ILE A 101 2.11 -9.39 -11.39
C ILE A 101 2.36 -9.71 -9.92
N SER A 102 1.28 -9.89 -9.16
CA SER A 102 1.34 -10.19 -7.72
C SER A 102 1.92 -11.58 -7.46
N SER A 103 2.73 -11.71 -6.40
CA SER A 103 3.20 -13.03 -5.92
C SER A 103 2.04 -13.91 -5.43
N MET A 104 0.89 -13.32 -5.07
CA MET A 104 -0.32 -14.07 -4.69
C MET A 104 -0.81 -14.99 -5.82
N ALA A 105 -0.46 -14.69 -7.08
CA ALA A 105 -0.79 -15.55 -8.21
C ALA A 105 -0.12 -16.93 -8.15
N PHE A 106 0.90 -17.13 -7.31
CA PHE A 106 1.48 -18.46 -7.07
C PHE A 106 0.53 -19.41 -6.33
N GLU A 107 -0.36 -18.85 -5.51
CA GLU A 107 -1.27 -19.63 -4.66
C GLU A 107 -2.71 -19.60 -5.18
N TYR A 108 -3.09 -18.49 -5.81
CA TYR A 108 -4.45 -18.25 -6.26
C TYR A 108 -4.51 -18.13 -7.79
N LYS A 109 -5.51 -18.79 -8.36
CA LYS A 109 -5.81 -18.69 -9.80
C LYS A 109 -6.55 -17.40 -10.12
N ASP A 110 -6.42 -16.96 -11.37
CA ASP A 110 -7.16 -15.83 -11.93
C ASP A 110 -6.93 -14.49 -11.21
N ILE A 111 -5.78 -14.34 -10.52
CA ILE A 111 -5.41 -13.07 -9.91
C ILE A 111 -5.23 -12.00 -11.01
N PRO A 112 -5.95 -10.87 -10.93
CA PRO A 112 -5.81 -9.81 -11.91
C PRO A 112 -4.37 -9.28 -11.99
N SER A 113 -3.91 -9.02 -13.21
CA SER A 113 -2.63 -8.32 -13.44
C SER A 113 -2.89 -6.90 -13.95
N PRO A 114 -3.30 -5.96 -13.07
CA PRO A 114 -3.65 -4.61 -13.49
C PRO A 114 -2.44 -3.84 -14.03
N ILE A 115 -2.73 -2.81 -14.83
CA ILE A 115 -1.74 -1.84 -15.30
C ILE A 115 -1.77 -0.64 -14.36
N PHE A 116 -0.60 -0.19 -13.95
CA PHE A 116 -0.37 0.98 -13.14
C PHE A 116 0.55 1.96 -13.87
N ALA A 117 0.27 3.25 -13.73
CA ALA A 117 1.13 4.35 -14.12
C ALA A 117 1.96 4.83 -12.93
N PHE A 118 3.23 5.08 -13.17
CA PHE A 118 4.21 5.54 -12.20
C PHE A 118 4.81 6.85 -12.67
N LYS A 119 4.93 7.80 -11.74
CA LYS A 119 5.45 9.13 -12.01
C LYS A 119 6.21 9.63 -10.79
N VAL A 120 7.40 10.19 -11.00
CA VAL A 120 8.15 10.88 -9.96
C VAL A 120 8.19 12.37 -10.31
N VAL A 121 7.90 13.23 -9.33
CA VAL A 121 7.94 14.68 -9.46
C VAL A 121 8.79 15.29 -8.35
N GLU A 122 9.33 16.49 -8.57
CA GLU A 122 10.01 17.26 -7.54
C GLU A 122 9.07 17.53 -6.34
N PRO A 123 9.56 17.45 -5.09
CA PRO A 123 10.96 17.27 -4.64
C PRO A 123 11.42 15.80 -4.53
N GLY A 124 10.70 14.86 -5.14
CA GLY A 124 10.94 13.42 -5.04
C GLY A 124 9.71 12.63 -4.60
N TYR A 125 8.51 13.07 -4.95
CA TYR A 125 7.28 12.34 -4.67
C TYR A 125 6.98 11.35 -5.78
N LEU A 126 6.56 10.15 -5.39
CA LEU A 126 6.12 9.09 -6.29
C LEU A 126 4.60 9.06 -6.31
N GLY A 127 4.01 9.13 -7.50
CA GLY A 127 2.62 8.80 -7.72
C GLY A 127 2.49 7.44 -8.43
N ILE A 128 1.59 6.61 -7.92
CA ILE A 128 1.23 5.31 -8.52
C ILE A 128 -0.26 5.37 -8.81
N LEU A 129 -0.71 5.06 -10.03
CA LEU A 129 -2.11 5.17 -10.46
C LEU A 129 -2.57 3.90 -11.20
N ASN A 130 -3.59 3.21 -10.71
CA ASN A 130 -4.20 2.07 -11.37
C ASN A 130 -5.07 2.52 -12.55
N CYS A 131 -4.73 2.07 -13.76
CA CYS A 131 -5.38 2.55 -14.99
C CYS A 131 -6.81 2.04 -15.19
N LYS A 132 -7.24 1.02 -14.44
CA LYS A 132 -8.59 0.45 -14.56
C LYS A 132 -9.44 0.74 -13.33
N PHE A 133 -8.90 0.46 -12.15
CA PHE A 133 -9.61 0.53 -10.88
C PHE A 133 -9.46 1.88 -10.18
N ARG A 134 -8.72 2.81 -10.80
CA ARG A 134 -8.63 4.23 -10.41
C ARG A 134 -8.30 4.41 -8.93
N LEU A 135 -7.31 3.63 -8.51
CA LEU A 135 -6.64 3.62 -7.21
C LEU A 135 -5.29 4.32 -7.37
N CYS A 136 -4.84 5.10 -6.39
CA CYS A 136 -3.67 5.97 -6.52
C CYS A 136 -3.15 6.28 -5.15
N TYR A 137 -1.84 6.33 -5.13
CA TYR A 137 -1.03 6.57 -3.98
C TYR A 137 -0.07 7.70 -4.34
N ALA A 138 0.03 8.68 -3.45
CA ALA A 138 1.17 9.56 -3.39
C ALA A 138 2.08 9.08 -2.26
N LEU A 139 3.33 8.87 -2.59
CA LEU A 139 4.36 8.39 -1.69
C LEU A 139 5.52 9.38 -1.65
N ALA A 140 6.17 9.45 -0.50
CA ALA A 140 7.41 10.18 -0.32
C ALA A 140 8.45 9.25 0.33
N PRO A 141 9.76 9.50 0.14
CA PRO A 141 10.78 8.91 0.98
C PRO A 141 10.47 9.18 2.46
N VAL A 142 10.63 8.19 3.33
CA VAL A 142 10.32 8.31 4.77
C VAL A 142 11.03 9.51 5.42
N ASP A 143 12.25 9.82 5.01
CA ASP A 143 13.05 10.95 5.49
C ASP A 143 12.68 12.31 4.87
N LYS A 144 11.79 12.32 3.87
CA LYS A 144 11.32 13.50 3.14
C LYS A 144 9.80 13.61 3.11
N MET A 145 9.14 13.08 4.14
CA MET A 145 7.69 13.15 4.27
C MET A 145 7.21 14.61 4.34
N PRO A 146 6.17 14.99 3.58
CA PRO A 146 5.56 16.30 3.71
C PRO A 146 4.99 16.49 5.12
N HIS A 147 5.02 17.73 5.61
CA HIS A 147 4.40 18.08 6.88
C HIS A 147 2.89 17.77 6.86
N TYR A 148 2.32 17.38 7.99
CA TYR A 148 0.94 16.88 8.06
C TYR A 148 -0.12 17.90 7.60
N ASP A 149 0.16 19.20 7.75
CA ASP A 149 -0.70 20.28 7.26
C ASP A 149 -0.66 20.48 5.74
N HIS A 150 0.32 19.90 5.05
CA HIS A 150 0.60 20.12 3.62
C HIS A 150 0.45 18.85 2.76
N LEU A 151 -0.11 17.77 3.28
CA LEU A 151 -0.20 16.49 2.56
C LEU A 151 -1.01 16.59 1.27
N GLU A 152 -2.14 17.31 1.30
CA GLU A 152 -2.97 17.50 0.11
C GLU A 152 -2.28 18.41 -0.92
N GLU A 153 -1.58 19.44 -0.46
CA GLU A 153 -0.82 20.34 -1.32
C GLU A 153 0.35 19.60 -2.00
N ALA A 154 1.06 18.77 -1.25
CA ALA A 154 2.10 17.88 -1.76
C ALA A 154 1.52 16.91 -2.81
N ALA A 155 0.37 16.28 -2.53
CA ALA A 155 -0.26 15.36 -3.47
C ALA A 155 -0.67 16.04 -4.79
N LYS A 156 -1.12 17.31 -4.75
CA LYS A 156 -1.49 18.07 -5.95
C LYS A 156 -0.34 18.24 -6.95
N THR A 157 0.92 18.20 -6.51
CA THR A 157 2.09 18.29 -7.40
C THR A 157 2.18 17.13 -8.38
N LEU A 158 1.60 15.98 -8.05
CA LEU A 158 1.55 14.79 -8.93
C LEU A 158 0.51 14.94 -10.06
N ASN A 159 -0.34 15.97 -9.98
CA ASN A 159 -1.36 16.33 -10.96
C ASN A 159 -2.35 15.18 -11.24
N PHE A 160 -2.86 14.56 -10.18
CA PHE A 160 -3.99 13.63 -10.23
C PHE A 160 -5.16 14.15 -9.38
N TRP A 161 -6.37 13.77 -9.77
CA TRP A 161 -7.60 14.17 -9.10
C TRP A 161 -8.66 13.06 -9.21
N GLY A 162 -9.39 12.84 -8.11
CA GLY A 162 -10.69 12.17 -8.09
C GLY A 162 -11.37 12.27 -6.73
N GLU A 163 -12.38 11.44 -6.54
CA GLU A 163 -13.20 11.43 -5.33
C GLU A 163 -12.57 10.55 -4.22
N TYR A 164 -13.04 10.70 -2.98
CA TYR A 164 -12.59 9.92 -1.82
C TYR A 164 -11.11 10.12 -1.43
N ASN A 165 -10.62 11.35 -1.61
CA ASN A 165 -9.30 11.77 -1.16
C ASN A 165 -9.13 11.56 0.35
N ARG A 166 -8.03 10.91 0.73
CA ARG A 166 -7.66 10.65 2.13
C ARG A 166 -6.17 10.86 2.32
N THR A 167 -5.81 11.38 3.48
CA THR A 167 -4.43 11.45 3.97
C THR A 167 -4.19 10.35 4.99
N PHE A 168 -2.93 9.94 5.18
CA PHE A 168 -2.58 8.92 6.19
C PHE A 168 -2.89 9.36 7.63
N VAL A 169 -3.05 10.67 7.86
CA VAL A 169 -3.33 11.28 9.17
C VAL A 169 -4.81 11.09 9.58
N TYR A 170 -5.64 10.46 8.76
CA TYR A 170 -7.03 10.13 9.11
C TYR A 170 -7.14 8.92 10.06
N ILE A 171 -6.34 8.92 11.12
CA ILE A 171 -6.65 8.21 12.37
C ILE A 171 -7.31 9.28 13.25
N LYS A 172 -8.64 9.40 13.21
CA LYS A 172 -9.31 9.92 14.40
C LYS A 172 -8.91 8.97 15.52
N PRO A 173 -8.24 9.43 16.60
CA PRO A 173 -8.19 8.60 17.80
C PRO A 173 -9.65 8.30 18.10
N ASN A 174 -10.02 7.02 18.18
CA ASN A 174 -11.23 6.71 18.93
C ASN A 174 -11.01 7.38 20.29
N PRO A 175 -11.87 8.31 20.72
CA PRO A 175 -11.78 8.77 22.09
C PRO A 175 -11.81 7.50 22.92
N LEU A 176 -10.74 7.29 23.69
CA LEU A 176 -10.73 6.20 24.66
C LEU A 176 -12.05 6.34 25.43
N PRO A 177 -12.82 5.25 25.61
CA PRO A 177 -13.95 5.31 26.50
C PRO A 177 -13.43 5.91 27.82
N PRO A 178 -14.18 6.85 28.45
CA PRO A 178 -13.74 7.46 29.69
C PRO A 178 -13.32 6.35 30.65
N PRO A 179 -12.21 6.55 31.41
CA PRO A 179 -11.81 5.60 32.43
C PRO A 179 -13.06 5.21 33.22
N LYS A 180 -13.36 3.91 33.30
CA LYS A 180 -14.32 3.48 34.30
C LYS A 180 -13.68 3.86 35.63
N ASP A 181 -14.37 4.67 36.42
CA ASP A 181 -14.00 4.94 37.81
C ASP A 181 -14.14 3.63 38.59
N ASP A 182 -13.17 2.73 38.42
CA ASP A 182 -13.05 1.48 39.18
C ASP A 182 -12.30 1.74 40.51
N PHE A 183 -12.49 2.92 41.10
CA PHE A 183 -12.10 3.23 42.49
C PHE A 183 -13.35 3.31 43.36
N GLN A 184 -13.90 2.14 43.66
CA GLN A 184 -14.55 1.88 44.93
C GLN A 184 -13.70 0.83 45.64
N ASP A 185 -12.60 1.30 46.22
CA ASP A 185 -11.88 0.59 47.27
C ASP A 185 -12.62 0.81 48.60
N ASP A 186 -12.47 -0.21 49.46
CA ASP A 186 -12.74 -0.27 50.90
C ASP A 186 -14.21 -0.52 51.29
N ASP A 187 -14.56 -1.40 52.21
CA ASP A 187 -13.89 -2.41 53.04
C ASP A 187 -15.06 -3.05 53.81
N ASP A 188 -15.07 -4.37 54.04
CA ASP A 188 -15.69 -4.92 55.25
C ASP A 188 -15.27 -6.38 55.42
N ASP A 189 -14.25 -6.54 56.27
CA ASP A 189 -13.81 -7.75 56.94
C ASP A 189 -14.95 -8.47 57.66
N GLN A 190 -14.85 -9.81 57.74
CA GLN A 190 -15.17 -10.73 58.87
C GLN A 190 -15.60 -12.10 58.28
N GLN A 191 -15.09 -13.26 58.66
CA GLN A 191 -14.40 -13.71 59.88
C GLN A 191 -13.64 -15.01 59.55
N VAL A 192 -12.47 -15.17 60.19
CA VAL A 192 -11.70 -16.40 60.28
C VAL A 192 -12.16 -17.19 61.50
N GLU A 193 -12.54 -18.46 61.36
CA GLU A 193 -12.47 -19.49 62.43
C GLU A 193 -12.47 -20.89 61.76
N ILE A 194 -11.31 -21.53 61.56
CA ILE A 194 -10.54 -22.44 62.45
C ILE A 194 -10.93 -23.94 62.34
N MET A 195 -9.92 -24.69 61.84
CA MET A 195 -9.54 -26.08 62.12
C MET A 195 -10.47 -27.27 61.77
N GLY A 196 -10.03 -28.00 60.74
CA GLY A 196 -9.39 -29.30 60.99
C GLY A 196 -10.24 -30.55 60.74
N LYS A 197 -9.88 -31.33 59.71
CA LYS A 197 -9.33 -32.68 59.90
C LYS A 197 -8.76 -33.28 58.62
N MET A 198 -7.55 -33.77 58.79
CA MET A 198 -6.74 -34.65 57.97
C MET A 198 -7.31 -36.08 58.01
N GLN A 199 -7.37 -36.80 56.88
CA GLN A 199 -6.78 -38.14 56.67
C GLN A 199 -7.25 -38.85 55.39
N PHE A 200 -6.26 -39.22 54.58
CA PHE A 200 -6.08 -40.40 53.72
C PHE A 200 -7.26 -41.36 53.51
N LEU A 201 -7.62 -41.58 52.24
CA LEU A 201 -7.22 -42.74 51.42
C LEU A 201 -7.53 -42.48 49.94
#